data_AF-A0A6G1LN79-F1
#
_entry.id   AF-A0A6G1LN79-F1
#
_cell.length_a   1.000
_cell.length_b   1.000
_cell.length_c   1.000
_cell.angle_alpha   90.00
_cell.angle_beta   90.00
_cell.angle_gamma   90.00
#
_symmetry.space_group_name_H-M   'P 1'
#
loop_
_entity.id
_entity.type
_entity.pdbx_description
1 polymer ?
#
loop_
_entity_poly.entity_id
_entity_poly.type
_entity_poly.pdbx_seq_one_letter_code
_entity_poly.pdbx_strand_id
1 'polypeptide(L)'
;MSEIIDDKSEHCIPFILHRIKQHREKHQSQGKTPPPFFVGLNGVQGAGKTTLVETLSSTLTSPSYNLPTVVLSIDDLYLPHSQQQALAASHPFNPLVQHRGQPSTHDVALGIKLFNALANRENNIRIPSYDKSAFSGQGDRRAENEWSTVNAPGSPPVEVVIFEGWCVGFRALSEEAVEAKWKAAQAELQREGERYSGQLGKLELNSVLFVNEKLKEYDALTNRFGAFMQIDAENTHYVYTWRQEQEAALRAAKGSGMTEEQVVKFVNGYYPAYELYTDVLRRGIFPGQPGMQLRLVVGRDRRVKWVEVI
;
A
#
# COMPACT_ATOMS: atom_id res chain seq x y z
N MET A 1 2.13 23.65 11.32
CA MET A 1 2.15 22.45 10.48
C MET A 1 3.50 22.44 9.78
N SER A 2 4.31 21.40 9.94
CA SER A 2 5.54 21.29 9.14
C SER A 2 5.13 21.14 7.68
N GLU A 3 5.56 22.06 6.84
CA GLU A 3 5.37 21.99 5.38
C GLU A 3 5.91 20.64 4.88
N ILE A 4 5.03 19.82 4.29
CA ILE A 4 5.49 18.59 3.63
C ILE A 4 6.19 19.04 2.36
N ILE A 5 7.51 19.10 2.39
CA ILE A 5 8.33 19.34 1.20
C ILE A 5 8.36 18.03 0.42
N ASP A 6 7.90 18.08 -0.84
CA ASP A 6 7.99 16.94 -1.74
C ASP A 6 9.37 16.89 -2.39
N ASP A 7 10.32 16.31 -1.65
CA ASP A 7 11.67 15.94 -2.08
C ASP A 7 11.73 14.50 -2.64
N LYS A 8 10.59 13.84 -2.83
CA LYS A 8 10.53 12.44 -3.30
C LYS A 8 10.27 12.38 -4.79
N SER A 9 9.40 13.26 -5.30
CA SER A 9 9.03 13.30 -6.71
C SER A 9 10.23 13.54 -7.64
N GLU A 10 11.24 14.29 -7.20
CA GLU A 10 12.50 14.50 -7.95
C GLU A 10 13.26 13.21 -8.26
N HIS A 11 13.11 12.18 -7.41
CA HIS A 11 13.70 10.87 -7.62
C HIS A 11 12.74 9.90 -8.32
N CYS A 12 11.47 9.93 -7.93
CA CYS A 12 10.44 9.02 -8.43
C CYS A 12 10.12 9.25 -9.92
N ILE A 13 9.99 10.51 -10.36
CA ILE A 13 9.59 10.82 -11.75
C ILE A 13 10.62 10.31 -12.77
N PRO A 14 11.93 10.63 -12.67
CA PRO A 14 12.93 10.12 -13.61
C PRO A 14 12.99 8.58 -13.62
N PHE A 15 12.88 7.96 -12.44
CA PHE A 15 12.85 6.50 -12.31
C PHE A 15 11.67 5.89 -13.06
N ILE A 16 10.44 6.37 -12.82
CA ILE A 16 9.24 5.87 -13.51
C ILE A 16 9.37 6.06 -15.03
N LEU A 17 9.78 7.25 -15.49
CA LEU A 17 9.91 7.54 -16.92
C LEU A 17 10.94 6.64 -17.60
N HIS A 18 12.07 6.38 -16.95
CA HIS A 18 13.07 5.44 -17.45
C HIS A 18 12.50 4.03 -17.61
N ARG A 19 11.75 3.55 -16.61
CA ARG A 19 11.12 2.23 -16.63
C ARG A 19 10.01 2.12 -17.68
N ILE A 20 9.20 3.18 -17.86
CA ILE A 20 8.20 3.26 -18.94
C ILE A 20 8.87 3.19 -20.32
N LYS A 21 9.98 3.90 -20.51
CA LYS A 21 10.75 3.86 -21.76
C LYS A 21 11.20 2.44 -22.09
N GLN A 22 11.84 1.76 -21.14
CA GLN A 22 12.29 0.36 -21.31
C GLN A 22 11.12 -0.59 -21.59
N HIS A 23 9.99 -0.41 -20.91
CA HIS A 23 8.76 -1.18 -21.15
C HIS A 23 8.24 -1.02 -22.57
N ARG A 24 8.17 0.22 -23.07
CA ARG A 24 7.73 0.52 -24.44
C ARG A 24 8.68 -0.06 -25.48
N GLU A 25 9.99 0.14 -25.31
CA GLU A 25 11.02 -0.41 -26.20
C GLU A 25 10.96 -1.93 -26.28
N LYS A 26 10.80 -2.61 -25.15
CA LYS A 26 10.64 -4.07 -25.08
C LYS A 26 9.44 -4.56 -25.91
N HIS A 27 8.28 -3.93 -25.78
CA HIS A 27 7.08 -4.33 -26.53
C HIS A 27 7.18 -4.00 -28.01
N GLN A 28 7.73 -2.82 -28.34
CA GLN A 28 7.97 -2.42 -29.74
C GLN A 28 8.94 -3.37 -30.45
N SER A 29 10.00 -3.83 -29.78
CA SER A 29 10.94 -4.82 -30.32
C SER A 29 10.27 -6.18 -30.65
N GLN A 30 9.11 -6.45 -30.04
CA GLN A 30 8.30 -7.65 -30.29
C GLN A 30 7.13 -7.39 -31.25
N GLY A 31 7.02 -6.21 -31.86
CA GLY A 31 5.91 -5.82 -32.72
C GLY A 31 4.56 -5.71 -31.99
N LYS A 32 4.58 -5.47 -30.67
CA LYS A 32 3.38 -5.41 -29.82
C LYS A 32 3.14 -3.98 -29.34
N THR A 33 1.87 -3.62 -29.21
CA THR A 33 1.46 -2.42 -28.48
C THR A 33 1.68 -2.66 -26.98
N PRO A 34 2.41 -1.77 -26.27
CA PRO A 34 2.61 -1.93 -24.84
C PRO A 34 1.28 -1.76 -24.08
N PRO A 35 0.97 -2.65 -23.12
CA PRO A 35 -0.12 -2.41 -22.18
C PRO A 35 0.24 -1.20 -21.28
N PRO A 36 -0.74 -0.63 -20.57
CA PRO A 36 -0.47 0.39 -19.56
C PRO A 36 0.62 -0.05 -18.57
N PHE A 37 1.44 0.89 -18.12
CA PHE A 37 2.54 0.61 -17.21
C PHE A 37 2.06 0.63 -15.76
N PHE A 38 2.20 -0.48 -15.05
CA PHE A 38 1.79 -0.60 -13.66
C PHE A 38 2.97 -0.28 -12.72
N VAL A 39 2.75 0.68 -11.83
CA VAL A 39 3.71 1.10 -10.81
C VAL A 39 3.13 0.79 -9.44
N GLY A 40 3.82 -0.02 -8.65
CA GLY A 40 3.48 -0.22 -7.24
C GLY A 40 4.13 0.84 -6.36
N LEU A 41 3.41 1.37 -5.37
CA LEU A 41 3.94 2.30 -4.39
C LEU A 41 3.61 1.83 -2.98
N ASN A 42 4.64 1.57 -2.19
CA ASN A 42 4.55 1.33 -0.77
C ASN A 42 5.06 2.53 0.02
N GLY A 43 4.55 2.67 1.24
CA GLY A 43 5.12 3.57 2.20
C GLY A 43 4.45 3.44 3.55
N VAL A 44 5.23 3.67 4.59
CA VAL A 44 4.73 3.66 5.97
C VAL A 44 3.58 4.67 6.12
N GLN A 45 2.59 4.37 6.96
CA GLN A 45 1.47 5.28 7.23
C GLN A 45 1.99 6.64 7.72
N GLY A 46 1.48 7.73 7.14
CA GLY A 46 1.90 9.09 7.49
C GLY A 46 3.22 9.58 6.87
N ALA A 47 3.91 8.78 6.04
CA ALA A 47 5.17 9.15 5.39
C ALA A 47 5.05 10.12 4.18
N GLY A 48 3.84 10.61 3.87
CA GLY A 48 3.61 11.54 2.75
C GLY A 48 3.25 10.88 1.41
N LYS A 49 2.81 9.61 1.40
CA LYS A 49 2.39 8.89 0.18
C LYS A 49 1.36 9.64 -0.66
N THR A 50 0.28 10.12 -0.04
CA THR A 50 -0.82 10.77 -0.76
C THR A 50 -0.33 11.98 -1.53
N THR A 51 0.46 12.85 -0.89
CA THR A 51 1.10 14.00 -1.54
C THR A 51 1.99 13.57 -2.71
N LEU A 52 2.84 12.56 -2.52
CA LEU A 52 3.68 12.06 -3.61
C LEU A 52 2.85 11.53 -4.77
N VAL A 53 1.82 10.71 -4.51
CA VAL A 53 0.98 10.10 -5.55
C VAL A 53 0.23 11.18 -6.35
N GLU A 54 -0.24 12.24 -5.71
CA GLU A 54 -0.84 13.41 -6.37
C GLU A 54 0.18 14.11 -7.29
N THR A 55 1.39 14.38 -6.80
CA THR A 55 2.47 14.96 -7.62
C THR A 55 2.83 14.07 -8.81
N LEU A 56 2.96 12.75 -8.60
CA LEU A 56 3.29 11.80 -9.66
C LEU A 56 2.20 11.75 -10.73
N SER A 57 0.93 11.60 -10.32
CA SER A 57 -0.19 11.51 -11.26
C SER A 57 -0.34 12.78 -12.09
N SER A 58 -0.29 13.95 -11.44
CA SER A 58 -0.39 15.25 -12.13
C SER A 58 0.79 15.49 -13.07
N THR A 59 2.02 15.16 -12.65
CA THR A 59 3.20 15.33 -13.48
C THR A 59 3.17 14.42 -14.70
N LEU A 60 2.94 13.11 -14.52
CA LEU A 60 2.90 12.15 -15.62
C LEU A 60 1.78 12.48 -16.63
N THR A 61 0.63 12.94 -16.14
CA THR A 61 -0.52 13.32 -17.00
C THR A 61 -0.31 14.67 -17.70
N SER A 62 0.61 15.52 -17.22
CA SER A 62 0.85 16.84 -17.80
C SER A 62 1.23 16.79 -19.29
N PRO A 63 1.00 17.88 -20.05
CA PRO A 63 1.33 17.93 -21.48
C PRO A 63 2.78 17.57 -21.82
N SER A 64 3.71 17.78 -20.89
CA SER A 64 5.14 17.46 -21.07
C SER A 64 5.40 15.97 -21.26
N TYR A 65 4.60 15.10 -20.61
CA TYR A 65 4.77 13.65 -20.68
C TYR A 65 3.62 12.93 -21.38
N ASN A 66 2.41 13.49 -21.29
CA ASN A 66 1.19 12.97 -21.91
C ASN A 66 0.96 11.47 -21.61
N LEU A 67 1.07 11.11 -20.33
CA LEU A 67 0.83 9.78 -19.81
C LEU A 67 -0.41 9.80 -18.91
N PRO A 68 -1.64 9.67 -19.47
CA PRO A 68 -2.86 9.58 -18.67
C PRO A 68 -2.70 8.54 -17.56
N THR A 69 -2.73 9.01 -16.32
CA THR A 69 -2.42 8.20 -15.15
C THR A 69 -3.67 7.99 -14.31
N VAL A 70 -3.95 6.75 -13.94
CA VAL A 70 -4.95 6.41 -12.93
C VAL A 70 -4.25 6.02 -11.63
N VAL A 71 -4.75 6.52 -10.51
CA VAL A 71 -4.30 6.16 -9.17
C VAL A 71 -5.33 5.21 -8.57
N LEU A 72 -4.85 4.10 -8.03
CA LEU A 72 -5.64 3.09 -7.36
C LEU A 72 -5.09 2.91 -5.94
N SER A 73 -5.92 3.13 -4.92
CA SER A 73 -5.56 2.79 -3.54
C SER A 73 -5.97 1.36 -3.24
N ILE A 74 -5.12 0.61 -2.53
CA ILE A 74 -5.54 -0.70 -2.01
C ILE A 74 -6.71 -0.58 -1.02
N ASP A 75 -6.82 0.56 -0.33
CA ASP A 75 -7.91 0.81 0.61
C ASP A 75 -9.28 0.91 -0.11
N ASP A 76 -9.32 1.28 -1.39
CA ASP A 76 -10.55 1.26 -2.18
C ASP A 76 -11.02 -0.16 -2.53
N LEU A 77 -10.14 -1.15 -2.32
CA LEU A 77 -10.41 -2.57 -2.50
C LEU A 77 -10.74 -3.27 -1.18
N TYR A 78 -11.00 -2.57 -0.07
CA TYR A 78 -11.49 -3.24 1.14
C TYR A 78 -12.75 -4.08 0.84
N LEU A 79 -12.91 -5.17 1.60
CA LEU A 79 -14.12 -5.97 1.57
C LEU A 79 -15.34 -5.08 1.90
N PRO A 80 -16.49 -5.29 1.24
CA PRO A 80 -17.75 -4.68 1.66
C PRO A 80 -18.03 -5.01 3.13
N HIS A 81 -18.75 -4.13 3.82
CA HIS A 81 -19.00 -4.21 5.26
C HIS A 81 -19.51 -5.59 5.69
N SER A 82 -20.48 -6.14 4.96
CA SER A 82 -21.04 -7.47 5.22
C SER A 82 -20.00 -8.60 5.14
N GLN A 83 -19.08 -8.54 4.19
CA GLN A 83 -18.00 -9.53 4.05
C GLN A 83 -16.91 -9.34 5.12
N GLN A 84 -16.60 -8.09 5.49
CA GLN A 84 -15.71 -7.81 6.62
C GLN A 84 -16.30 -8.34 7.94
N GLN A 85 -17.61 -8.21 8.16
CA GLN A 85 -18.28 -8.80 9.34
C GLN A 85 -18.22 -10.33 9.33
N ALA A 86 -18.45 -10.96 8.18
CA ALA A 86 -18.34 -12.41 8.04
C ALA A 86 -16.90 -12.91 8.29
N LEU A 87 -15.89 -12.18 7.82
CA LEU A 87 -14.48 -12.49 8.11
C LEU A 87 -14.17 -12.40 9.60
N ALA A 88 -14.59 -11.32 10.27
CA ALA A 88 -14.41 -11.16 11.71
C ALA A 88 -15.11 -12.29 12.50
N ALA A 89 -16.36 -12.61 12.13
CA ALA A 89 -17.15 -13.65 12.80
C ALA A 89 -16.57 -15.06 12.63
N SER A 90 -15.91 -15.34 11.49
CA SER A 90 -15.24 -16.63 11.25
C SER A 90 -13.90 -16.78 11.99
N HIS A 91 -13.33 -15.68 12.50
CA HIS A 91 -12.06 -15.67 13.22
C HIS A 91 -12.16 -14.82 14.51
N PRO A 92 -13.05 -15.17 15.46
CA PRO A 92 -13.41 -14.30 16.59
C PRO A 92 -12.24 -13.99 17.54
N PHE A 93 -11.20 -14.83 17.54
CA PHE A 93 -10.01 -14.66 18.39
C PHE A 93 -8.81 -14.07 17.66
N ASN A 94 -8.91 -13.78 16.35
CA ASN A 94 -7.83 -13.16 15.60
C ASN A 94 -8.00 -11.63 15.59
N PRO A 95 -7.23 -10.87 16.40
CA PRO A 95 -7.39 -9.42 16.49
C PRO A 95 -7.03 -8.70 15.17
N LEU A 96 -6.26 -9.32 14.27
CA LEU A 96 -5.78 -8.71 13.03
C LEU A 96 -6.88 -8.55 11.96
N VAL A 97 -8.01 -9.26 12.11
CA VAL A 97 -9.05 -9.33 11.08
C VAL A 97 -10.42 -8.87 11.57
N GLN A 98 -10.49 -8.31 12.80
CA GLN A 98 -11.75 -7.78 13.36
C GLN A 98 -12.21 -6.51 12.65
N HIS A 99 -11.28 -5.79 12.02
CA HIS A 99 -11.54 -4.57 11.29
C HIS A 99 -10.75 -4.57 9.97
N ARG A 100 -11.17 -3.70 9.04
CA ARG A 100 -10.44 -3.48 7.79
C ARG A 100 -9.01 -3.02 8.07
N GLY A 101 -8.03 -3.54 7.34
CA GLY A 101 -6.65 -3.07 7.39
C GLY A 101 -5.65 -4.08 6.86
N GLN A 102 -5.48 -5.19 7.58
CA GLN A 102 -4.46 -6.19 7.31
C GLN A 102 -4.70 -6.94 5.99
N PRO A 103 -3.66 -7.52 5.36
CA PRO A 103 -3.86 -8.51 4.31
C PRO A 103 -4.86 -9.58 4.79
N SER A 104 -5.80 -9.93 3.90
CA SER A 104 -7.07 -10.66 4.14
C SER A 104 -8.33 -9.79 4.12
N THR A 105 -8.23 -8.48 4.38
CA THR A 105 -9.43 -7.61 4.46
C THR A 105 -9.75 -6.88 3.16
N HIS A 106 -9.09 -7.23 2.06
CA HIS A 106 -9.33 -6.66 0.73
C HIS A 106 -9.92 -7.70 -0.21
N ASP A 107 -10.76 -7.24 -1.13
CA ASP A 107 -11.31 -8.00 -2.25
C ASP A 107 -10.27 -8.09 -3.38
N VAL A 108 -9.32 -9.01 -3.21
CA VAL A 108 -8.23 -9.23 -4.16
C VAL A 108 -8.78 -9.66 -5.53
N ALA A 109 -9.89 -10.39 -5.56
CA ALA A 109 -10.53 -10.82 -6.79
C ALA A 109 -11.04 -9.63 -7.63
N LEU A 110 -11.65 -8.62 -6.99
CA LEU A 110 -11.99 -7.36 -7.64
C LEU A 110 -10.75 -6.64 -8.18
N GLY A 111 -9.67 -6.58 -7.39
CA GLY A 111 -8.40 -6.00 -7.83
C GLY A 111 -7.84 -6.68 -9.08
N ILE A 112 -7.87 -8.02 -9.15
CA ILE A 112 -7.40 -8.78 -10.31
C ILE A 112 -8.24 -8.46 -11.55
N LYS A 113 -9.57 -8.42 -11.41
CA LYS A 113 -10.48 -8.04 -12.51
C LYS A 113 -10.17 -6.64 -13.02
N LEU A 114 -9.98 -5.68 -12.12
CA LEU A 114 -9.64 -4.30 -12.46
C LEU A 114 -8.30 -4.19 -13.19
N PHE A 115 -7.25 -4.88 -12.70
CA PHE A 115 -5.94 -4.89 -13.34
C PHE A 115 -5.99 -5.51 -14.74
N ASN A 116 -6.80 -6.55 -14.94
CA ASN A 116 -7.00 -7.15 -16.25
C ASN A 116 -7.73 -6.18 -17.20
N ALA A 117 -8.81 -5.55 -16.76
CA ALA A 117 -9.55 -4.58 -17.57
C ALA A 117 -8.66 -3.40 -18.00
N LEU A 118 -7.84 -2.88 -17.07
CA LEU A 118 -6.87 -1.82 -17.37
C LEU A 118 -5.79 -2.29 -18.34
N ALA A 119 -5.20 -3.47 -18.11
CA ALA A 119 -4.15 -4.01 -18.98
C ALA A 119 -4.64 -4.24 -20.42
N ASN A 120 -5.90 -4.64 -20.56
CA ASN A 120 -6.57 -4.87 -21.85
C ASN A 120 -7.13 -3.60 -22.48
N ARG A 121 -7.05 -2.44 -21.80
CA ARG A 121 -7.63 -1.16 -22.23
C ARG A 121 -9.12 -1.29 -22.57
N GLU A 122 -9.85 -2.01 -21.73
CA GLU A 122 -11.30 -2.10 -21.86
C GLU A 122 -11.94 -0.70 -21.78
N ASN A 123 -13.14 -0.57 -22.35
CA ASN A 123 -13.89 0.68 -22.34
C ASN A 123 -14.70 0.81 -21.05
N ASN A 124 -14.90 2.05 -20.58
CA ASN A 124 -15.75 2.36 -19.43
C ASN A 124 -15.38 1.57 -18.16
N ILE A 125 -14.09 1.50 -17.84
CA ILE A 125 -13.60 0.79 -16.65
C ILE A 125 -14.01 1.59 -15.42
N ARG A 126 -14.77 0.97 -14.51
CA ARG A 126 -15.16 1.58 -13.23
C ARG A 126 -14.07 1.36 -12.19
N ILE A 127 -13.68 2.43 -11.51
CA ILE A 127 -12.67 2.42 -10.46
C ILE A 127 -13.37 2.35 -9.09
N PRO A 128 -13.18 1.26 -8.31
CA PRO A 128 -13.77 1.12 -6.99
C PRO A 128 -13.44 2.30 -6.06
N SER A 129 -14.37 2.61 -5.17
CA SER A 129 -14.16 3.58 -4.09
C SER A 129 -14.75 3.07 -2.79
N TYR A 130 -14.07 3.35 -1.68
CA TYR A 130 -14.48 2.93 -0.35
C TYR A 130 -14.78 4.11 0.58
N ASP A 131 -15.95 4.10 1.22
CA ASP A 131 -16.32 5.09 2.22
C ASP A 131 -15.93 4.61 3.62
N LYS A 132 -14.78 5.09 4.13
CA LYS A 132 -14.28 4.79 5.47
C LYS A 132 -15.17 5.30 6.61
N SER A 133 -16.11 6.22 6.34
CA SER A 133 -17.02 6.83 7.33
C SER A 133 -18.35 6.08 7.48
N ALA A 134 -18.73 5.27 6.49
CA ALA A 134 -19.94 4.46 6.54
C ALA A 134 -19.95 3.52 7.76
N PHE A 135 -21.14 3.10 8.19
CA PHE A 135 -21.34 2.21 9.35
C PHE A 135 -20.59 2.69 10.61
N SER A 136 -20.75 3.97 10.94
CA SER A 136 -20.10 4.60 12.11
C SER A 136 -18.58 4.45 12.10
N GLY A 137 -17.95 4.61 10.93
CA GLY A 137 -16.50 4.51 10.75
C GLY A 137 -15.95 3.10 10.54
N GLN A 138 -16.81 2.07 10.52
CA GLN A 138 -16.40 0.70 10.14
C GLN A 138 -16.13 0.58 8.64
N GLY A 139 -16.76 1.44 7.84
CA GLY A 139 -16.57 1.60 6.42
C GLY A 139 -17.35 0.62 5.57
N ASP A 140 -17.60 1.00 4.31
CA ASP A 140 -18.19 0.13 3.29
C ASP A 140 -17.79 0.58 1.88
N ARG A 141 -17.92 -0.33 0.91
CA ARG A 141 -17.71 -0.02 -0.50
C ARG A 141 -18.86 0.86 -1.00
N ARG A 142 -18.53 1.93 -1.72
CA ARG A 142 -19.55 2.75 -2.40
C ARG A 142 -20.28 1.94 -3.47
N ALA A 143 -21.51 2.32 -3.78
CA ALA A 143 -22.25 1.68 -4.87
C ALA A 143 -21.53 1.90 -6.21
N GLU A 144 -21.61 0.93 -7.13
CA GLU A 144 -20.86 1.00 -8.40
C GLU A 144 -21.19 2.21 -9.28
N ASN A 145 -22.39 2.79 -9.13
CA ASN A 145 -22.79 4.00 -9.84
C ASN A 145 -22.12 5.27 -9.30
N GLU A 146 -21.51 5.22 -8.11
CA GLU A 146 -20.69 6.29 -7.55
C GLU A 146 -19.21 6.17 -7.97
N TRP A 147 -18.82 5.08 -8.62
CA TRP A 147 -17.44 4.84 -9.03
C TRP A 147 -17.07 5.71 -10.23
N SER A 148 -15.85 6.24 -10.21
CA SER A 148 -15.34 6.99 -11.36
C SER A 148 -15.11 6.04 -12.54
N THR A 149 -15.23 6.57 -13.76
CA THR A 149 -15.06 5.78 -14.99
C THR A 149 -13.84 6.30 -15.76
N VAL A 150 -12.97 5.39 -16.19
CA VAL A 150 -11.83 5.67 -17.07
C VAL A 150 -12.00 4.96 -18.42
N ASN A 151 -11.22 5.36 -19.43
CA ASN A 151 -11.36 4.87 -20.81
C ASN A 151 -12.79 5.04 -21.36
N ALA A 152 -13.47 6.14 -21.02
CA ALA A 152 -14.73 6.49 -21.65
C ALA A 152 -14.51 6.85 -23.13
N PRO A 153 -15.50 6.66 -24.02
CA PRO A 153 -15.39 7.07 -25.42
C PRO A 153 -14.93 8.53 -25.57
N GLY A 154 -13.91 8.76 -26.39
CA GLY A 154 -13.34 10.09 -26.63
C GLY A 154 -12.35 10.58 -25.57
N SER A 155 -12.13 9.82 -24.48
CA SER A 155 -11.05 10.09 -23.52
C SER A 155 -9.76 9.40 -23.97
N PRO A 156 -8.58 9.99 -23.69
CA PRO A 156 -7.31 9.31 -23.94
C PRO A 156 -7.24 8.04 -23.06
N PRO A 157 -6.71 6.93 -23.57
CA PRO A 157 -6.63 5.70 -22.81
C PRO A 157 -5.62 5.83 -21.67
N VAL A 158 -5.88 5.17 -20.54
CA VAL A 158 -4.91 5.07 -19.43
C VAL A 158 -3.59 4.50 -19.95
N GLU A 159 -2.49 5.19 -19.67
CA GLU A 159 -1.12 4.78 -20.01
C GLU A 159 -0.34 4.30 -18.79
N VAL A 160 -0.66 4.81 -17.60
CA VAL A 160 0.02 4.46 -16.35
C VAL A 160 -1.01 4.17 -15.26
N VAL A 161 -0.76 3.12 -14.49
CA VAL A 161 -1.54 2.76 -13.31
C VAL A 161 -0.60 2.84 -12.10
N ILE A 162 -0.89 3.74 -11.17
CA ILE A 162 -0.20 3.78 -9.87
C ILE A 162 -1.08 3.04 -8.87
N PHE A 163 -0.62 1.91 -8.35
CA PHE A 163 -1.28 1.18 -7.27
C PHE A 163 -0.55 1.39 -5.96
N GLU A 164 -1.19 2.08 -5.02
CA GLU A 164 -0.56 2.53 -3.79
C GLU A 164 -1.20 1.91 -2.55
N GLY A 165 -0.39 1.73 -1.50
CA GLY A 165 -0.91 1.34 -0.20
C GLY A 165 0.18 0.98 0.79
N TRP A 166 -0.19 0.92 2.07
CA TRP A 166 0.74 0.68 3.16
C TRP A 166 1.31 -0.77 3.18
N CYS A 167 0.55 -1.73 2.67
CA CYS A 167 0.94 -3.14 2.54
C CYS A 167 1.18 -3.58 1.08
N VAL A 168 1.05 -2.67 0.11
CA VAL A 168 1.32 -2.98 -1.31
C VAL A 168 2.77 -3.45 -1.46
N GLY A 169 2.98 -4.56 -2.15
CA GLY A 169 4.30 -5.17 -2.35
C GLY A 169 4.82 -6.03 -1.20
N PHE A 170 4.14 -6.08 -0.03
CA PHE A 170 4.46 -7.11 0.96
C PHE A 170 4.30 -8.50 0.33
N ARG A 171 5.23 -9.39 0.68
CA ARG A 171 5.24 -10.79 0.22
C ARG A 171 5.16 -11.70 1.44
N ALA A 172 4.39 -12.77 1.29
CA ALA A 172 4.31 -13.80 2.32
C ALA A 172 5.69 -14.43 2.57
N LEU A 173 5.95 -14.81 3.81
CA LEU A 173 7.11 -15.58 4.22
C LEU A 173 6.76 -17.08 4.26
N SER A 174 7.78 -17.95 4.32
CA SER A 174 7.52 -19.35 4.68
C SER A 174 7.03 -19.44 6.13
N GLU A 175 6.27 -20.49 6.45
CA GLU A 175 5.73 -20.67 7.80
C GLU A 175 6.87 -20.71 8.85
N GLU A 176 7.99 -21.35 8.52
CA GLU A 176 9.16 -21.42 9.40
C GLU A 176 9.77 -20.05 9.65
N ALA A 177 9.83 -19.19 8.62
CA ALA A 177 10.32 -17.83 8.76
C ALA A 177 9.38 -16.93 9.58
N VAL A 178 8.05 -17.11 9.45
CA VAL A 178 7.07 -16.44 10.32
C VAL A 178 7.25 -16.90 11.76
N GLU A 179 7.31 -18.21 11.99
CA GLU A 179 7.45 -18.78 13.33
C GLU A 179 8.76 -18.34 13.99
N ALA A 180 9.88 -18.31 13.26
CA ALA A 180 11.15 -17.84 13.77
C ALA A 180 11.11 -16.37 14.21
N LYS A 181 10.55 -15.47 13.37
CA LYS A 181 10.36 -14.05 13.72
C LYS A 181 9.43 -13.88 14.91
N TRP A 182 8.33 -14.64 14.96
CA TRP A 182 7.38 -14.61 16.06
C TRP A 182 8.00 -15.09 17.39
N LYS A 183 8.74 -16.22 17.38
CA LYS A 183 9.48 -16.72 18.55
C LYS A 183 10.49 -15.69 19.07
N ALA A 184 11.22 -15.03 18.16
CA ALA A 184 12.15 -13.97 18.54
C ALA A 184 11.43 -12.80 19.21
N ALA A 185 10.30 -12.36 18.65
CA ALA A 185 9.49 -11.28 19.23
C ALA A 185 8.88 -11.67 20.60
N GLN A 186 8.47 -12.92 20.78
CA GLN A 186 8.00 -13.42 22.08
C GLN A 186 9.12 -13.46 23.13
N ALA A 187 10.31 -13.94 22.76
CA ALA A 187 11.47 -13.95 23.65
C ALA A 187 11.87 -12.52 24.06
N GLU A 188 11.80 -11.57 23.13
CA GLU A 188 12.01 -10.15 23.42
C GLU A 188 10.95 -9.59 24.38
N LEU A 189 9.67 -9.87 24.13
CA LEU A 189 8.58 -9.49 25.03
C LEU A 189 8.79 -10.05 26.45
N GLN A 190 9.19 -11.32 26.58
CA GLN A 190 9.47 -11.93 27.89
C GLN A 190 10.65 -11.26 28.61
N ARG A 191 11.69 -10.87 27.86
CA ARG A 191 12.89 -10.22 28.40
C ARG A 191 12.60 -8.77 28.83
N GLU A 192 11.79 -8.04 28.08
CA GLU A 192 11.59 -6.59 28.26
C GLU A 192 10.32 -6.22 29.05
N GLY A 193 9.33 -7.12 29.09
CA GLY A 193 8.05 -6.88 29.76
C GLY A 193 7.38 -5.62 29.23
N GLU A 194 7.08 -4.68 30.12
CA GLU A 194 6.43 -3.40 29.79
C GLU A 194 7.26 -2.50 28.85
N ARG A 195 8.58 -2.73 28.73
CA ARG A 195 9.46 -1.97 27.84
C ARG A 195 9.41 -2.43 26.38
N TYR A 196 8.77 -3.57 26.10
CA TYR A 196 8.66 -4.10 24.75
C TYR A 196 7.85 -3.18 23.83
N SER A 197 8.48 -2.67 22.77
CA SER A 197 7.86 -1.72 21.84
C SER A 197 7.17 -2.38 20.64
N GLY A 198 7.46 -3.65 20.35
CA GLY A 198 6.87 -4.39 19.24
C GLY A 198 5.42 -4.82 19.48
N GLN A 199 4.81 -5.44 18.47
CA GLN A 199 3.44 -5.95 18.54
C GLN A 199 3.34 -7.42 18.16
N LEU A 200 4.26 -7.93 17.33
CA LEU A 200 4.26 -9.32 16.87
C LEU A 200 4.27 -10.32 18.04
N GLY A 201 5.08 -10.08 19.07
CA GLY A 201 5.19 -10.98 20.24
C GLY A 201 3.93 -11.07 21.10
N LYS A 202 2.97 -10.15 20.92
CA LYS A 202 1.70 -10.10 21.66
C LYS A 202 0.58 -10.91 21.00
N LEU A 203 0.84 -11.48 19.83
CA LEU A 203 -0.16 -12.18 19.02
C LEU A 203 -0.01 -13.69 19.14
N GLU A 204 -1.11 -14.39 18.90
CA GLU A 204 -1.10 -15.85 18.67
C GLU A 204 -0.49 -16.16 17.30
N LEU A 205 0.38 -17.17 17.23
CA LEU A 205 1.06 -17.57 15.98
C LEU A 205 0.05 -17.87 14.86
N ASN A 206 -1.04 -18.57 15.17
CA ASN A 206 -2.09 -18.90 14.20
C ASN A 206 -2.75 -17.66 13.58
N SER A 207 -2.91 -16.59 14.36
CA SER A 207 -3.46 -15.31 13.85
C SER A 207 -2.52 -14.67 12.84
N VAL A 208 -1.22 -14.77 13.08
CA VAL A 208 -0.17 -14.25 12.19
C VAL A 208 -0.05 -15.10 10.92
N LEU A 209 -0.03 -16.43 11.07
CA LEU A 209 0.02 -17.38 9.95
C LEU A 209 -1.19 -17.21 9.02
N PHE A 210 -2.38 -16.97 9.56
CA PHE A 210 -3.57 -16.68 8.76
C PHE A 210 -3.37 -15.46 7.82
N VAL A 211 -2.87 -14.35 8.36
CA VAL A 211 -2.61 -13.12 7.58
C VAL A 211 -1.51 -13.36 6.55
N ASN A 212 -0.44 -14.08 6.93
CA ASN A 212 0.64 -14.44 6.02
C ASN A 212 0.16 -15.32 4.86
N GLU A 213 -0.70 -16.31 5.12
CA GLU A 213 -1.30 -17.15 4.08
C GLU A 213 -2.14 -16.31 3.13
N LYS A 214 -3.00 -15.43 3.67
CA LYS A 214 -3.83 -14.54 2.86
C LYS A 214 -3.03 -13.53 2.05
N LEU A 215 -1.84 -13.14 2.51
CA LEU A 215 -0.95 -12.26 1.78
C LEU A 215 -0.47 -12.88 0.46
N LYS A 216 -0.40 -14.22 0.34
CA LYS A 216 -0.02 -14.90 -0.93
C LYS A 216 -0.95 -14.53 -2.08
N GLU A 217 -2.23 -14.29 -1.82
CA GLU A 217 -3.22 -13.91 -2.84
C GLU A 217 -2.86 -12.56 -3.52
N TYR A 218 -2.16 -11.67 -2.81
CA TYR A 218 -1.79 -10.33 -3.28
C TYR A 218 -0.67 -10.36 -4.33
N ASP A 219 0.02 -11.50 -4.47
CA ASP A 219 1.04 -11.70 -5.50
C ASP A 219 0.44 -11.61 -6.91
N ALA A 220 -0.85 -11.92 -7.07
CA ALA A 220 -1.56 -11.77 -8.33
C ALA A 220 -1.61 -10.31 -8.82
N LEU A 221 -1.56 -9.34 -7.91
CA LEU A 221 -1.46 -7.91 -8.20
C LEU A 221 0.00 -7.47 -8.26
N THR A 222 0.79 -7.87 -7.27
CA THR A 222 2.18 -7.42 -7.12
C THR A 222 3.06 -7.86 -8.29
N ASN A 223 2.83 -9.06 -8.84
CA ASN A 223 3.57 -9.57 -10.00
C ASN A 223 3.26 -8.83 -11.31
N ARG A 224 2.31 -7.88 -11.30
CA ARG A 224 1.94 -7.08 -12.48
C ARG A 224 2.74 -5.78 -12.59
N PHE A 225 3.47 -5.38 -11.55
CA PHE A 225 4.22 -4.14 -11.55
C PHE A 225 5.43 -4.21 -12.49
N GLY A 226 5.63 -3.16 -13.28
CA GLY A 226 6.85 -2.95 -14.08
C GLY A 226 7.91 -2.12 -13.35
N ALA A 227 7.52 -1.45 -12.27
CA ALA A 227 8.38 -0.74 -11.33
C ALA A 227 7.73 -0.69 -9.95
N PHE A 228 8.55 -0.56 -8.91
CA PHE A 228 8.07 -0.40 -7.53
C PHE A 228 8.79 0.74 -6.84
N MET A 229 8.08 1.49 -6.00
CA MET A 229 8.66 2.53 -5.17
C MET A 229 8.31 2.27 -3.71
N GLN A 230 9.29 2.39 -2.83
CA GLN A 230 9.13 2.22 -1.39
C GLN A 230 9.56 3.51 -0.68
N ILE A 231 8.62 4.14 0.04
CA ILE A 231 8.94 5.16 1.04
C ILE A 231 9.20 4.44 2.37
N ASP A 232 10.46 4.08 2.60
CA ASP A 232 10.92 3.42 3.82
C ASP A 232 11.24 4.45 4.90
N ALA A 233 11.09 4.07 6.17
CA ALA A 233 11.48 4.92 7.29
C ALA A 233 12.82 4.45 7.85
N GLU A 234 13.70 5.38 8.24
CA GLU A 234 14.90 5.06 9.02
C GLU A 234 14.55 4.22 10.27
N ASN A 235 13.40 4.53 10.87
CA ASN A 235 12.80 3.74 11.94
C ASN A 235 11.29 3.62 11.72
N THR A 236 10.78 2.39 11.60
CA THR A 236 9.35 2.13 11.39
C THR A 236 8.48 2.62 12.54
N HIS A 237 9.01 2.77 13.77
CA HIS A 237 8.28 3.35 14.90
C HIS A 237 7.86 4.81 14.69
N TYR A 238 8.45 5.53 13.71
CA TYR A 238 7.98 6.87 13.36
C TYR A 238 6.51 6.88 12.94
N VAL A 239 5.96 5.74 12.49
CA VAL A 239 4.53 5.57 12.18
C VAL A 239 3.60 6.01 13.32
N TYR A 240 3.99 5.79 14.58
CA TYR A 240 3.19 6.20 15.73
C TYR A 240 3.11 7.73 15.79
N THR A 241 4.26 8.41 15.74
CA THR A 241 4.30 9.88 15.73
C THR A 241 3.59 10.45 14.50
N TRP A 242 3.86 9.91 13.30
CA TRP A 242 3.27 10.42 12.08
C TRP A 242 1.75 10.25 12.03
N ARG A 243 1.22 9.14 12.56
CA ARG A 243 -0.22 8.93 12.65
C ARG A 243 -0.84 9.87 13.68
N GLN A 244 -0.18 10.13 14.81
CA GLN A 244 -0.64 11.13 15.78
C GLN A 244 -0.73 12.52 15.16
N GLU A 245 0.31 12.96 14.45
CA GLU A 245 0.34 14.26 13.77
C GLU A 245 -0.77 14.38 12.72
N GLN A 246 -1.00 13.32 11.94
CA GLN A 246 -2.09 13.27 10.96
C GLN A 246 -3.46 13.37 11.62
N GLU A 247 -3.68 12.63 12.71
CA GLU A 247 -4.95 12.63 13.42
C GLU A 247 -5.19 13.96 14.15
N ALA A 248 -4.14 14.57 14.70
CA ALA A 248 -4.21 15.90 15.30
C ALA A 248 -4.62 16.97 14.27
N ALA A 249 -4.03 16.92 13.06
CA ALA A 249 -4.43 17.80 11.97
C ALA A 249 -5.89 17.58 11.56
N LEU A 250 -6.35 16.32 11.51
CA LEU A 250 -7.74 15.99 11.21
C LEU A 250 -8.71 16.52 12.27
N ARG A 251 -8.40 16.34 13.57
CA ARG A 251 -9.17 16.89 14.69
C ARG A 251 -9.24 18.42 14.62
N ALA A 252 -8.13 19.08 14.31
CA ALA A 252 -8.10 20.53 14.15
C ALA A 252 -8.96 21.02 12.97
N ALA A 253 -9.00 20.27 11.86
CA ALA A 253 -9.76 20.64 10.67
C ALA A 253 -11.26 20.29 10.75
N LYS A 254 -11.63 19.19 11.40
CA LYS A 254 -13.00 18.64 11.38
C LYS A 254 -13.69 18.54 12.75
N GLY A 255 -13.00 18.89 13.84
CA GLY A 255 -13.51 18.81 15.21
C GLY A 255 -13.74 17.39 15.74
N SER A 256 -13.37 16.36 14.98
CA SER A 256 -13.56 14.94 15.31
C SER A 256 -12.37 14.11 14.81
N GLY A 257 -12.12 12.99 15.48
CA GLY A 257 -11.01 12.07 15.18
C GLY A 257 -10.68 11.17 16.37
N MET A 258 -9.77 10.22 16.18
CA MET A 258 -9.31 9.32 17.23
C MET A 258 -8.56 10.09 18.34
N THR A 259 -8.68 9.65 19.59
CA THR A 259 -7.80 10.07 20.69
C THR A 259 -6.38 9.55 20.48
N GLU A 260 -5.43 10.05 21.28
CA GLU A 260 -4.04 9.57 21.19
C GLU A 260 -3.94 8.07 21.47
N GLU A 261 -4.67 7.56 22.46
CA GLU A 261 -4.70 6.13 22.80
C GLU A 261 -5.36 5.31 21.69
N GLN A 262 -6.42 5.83 21.07
CA GLN A 262 -7.07 5.18 19.93
C GLN A 262 -6.14 5.11 18.72
N VAL A 263 -5.33 6.16 18.46
CA VAL A 263 -4.31 6.14 17.42
C VAL A 263 -3.25 5.07 17.71
N VAL A 264 -2.77 4.95 18.94
CA VAL A 264 -1.81 3.90 19.32
C VAL A 264 -2.41 2.51 19.08
N LYS A 265 -3.63 2.26 19.54
CA LYS A 265 -4.34 0.98 19.31
C LYS A 265 -4.53 0.70 17.82
N PHE A 266 -4.89 1.72 17.04
CA PHE A 266 -5.01 1.62 15.59
C PHE A 266 -3.68 1.17 14.99
N VAL A 267 -2.59 1.89 15.23
CA VAL A 267 -1.26 1.57 14.68
C VAL A 267 -0.79 0.18 15.13
N ASN A 268 -1.06 -0.23 16.38
CA ASN A 268 -0.72 -1.56 16.87
C ASN A 268 -1.34 -2.68 16.03
N GLY A 269 -2.53 -2.45 15.46
CA GLY A 269 -3.19 -3.41 14.56
C GLY A 269 -2.44 -3.62 13.24
N TYR A 270 -1.64 -2.65 12.79
CA TYR A 270 -0.86 -2.71 11.54
C TYR A 270 0.60 -3.10 11.77
N TYR A 271 1.15 -2.72 12.92
CA TYR A 271 2.58 -2.82 13.21
C TYR A 271 3.22 -4.22 13.03
N PRO A 272 2.56 -5.33 13.40
CA PRO A 272 3.08 -6.68 13.17
C PRO A 272 3.45 -6.96 11.71
N ALA A 273 2.75 -6.35 10.75
CA ALA A 273 3.06 -6.52 9.34
C ALA A 273 4.35 -5.79 8.93
N TYR A 274 4.67 -4.65 9.55
CA TYR A 274 5.99 -4.02 9.36
C TYR A 274 7.11 -4.88 9.94
N GLU A 275 6.90 -5.49 11.12
CA GLU A 275 7.88 -6.39 11.77
C GLU A 275 8.17 -7.65 10.91
N LEU A 276 7.16 -8.14 10.20
CA LEU A 276 7.28 -9.34 9.37
C LEU A 276 7.82 -9.04 7.96
N TYR A 277 7.22 -8.08 7.25
CA TYR A 277 7.32 -8.00 5.79
C TYR A 277 8.20 -6.87 5.27
N THR A 278 8.54 -5.86 6.09
CA THR A 278 9.34 -4.71 5.63
C THR A 278 10.74 -5.13 5.14
N ASP A 279 11.38 -6.13 5.76
CA ASP A 279 12.68 -6.62 5.31
C ASP A 279 12.64 -7.20 3.89
N VAL A 280 11.50 -7.77 3.48
CA VAL A 280 11.35 -8.28 2.11
C VAL A 280 11.32 -7.13 1.12
N LEU A 281 10.58 -6.05 1.44
CA LEU A 281 10.61 -4.84 0.61
C LEU A 281 12.03 -4.29 0.49
N ARG A 282 12.76 -4.20 1.60
CA ARG A 282 14.14 -3.66 1.64
C ARG A 282 15.14 -4.46 0.79
N ARG A 283 14.87 -5.74 0.54
CA ARG A 283 15.70 -6.60 -0.34
C ARG A 283 15.27 -6.59 -1.80
N GLY A 284 14.15 -5.95 -2.13
CA GLY A 284 13.57 -5.93 -3.47
C GLY A 284 12.46 -6.97 -3.65
N ILE A 285 11.36 -6.58 -4.29
CA ILE A 285 10.19 -7.44 -4.52
C ILE A 285 10.18 -8.17 -5.87
N PHE A 286 11.24 -7.98 -6.67
CA PHE A 286 11.42 -8.55 -8.01
C PHE A 286 12.62 -9.52 -8.04
N PRO A 287 12.41 -10.81 -7.75
CA PRO A 287 13.49 -11.79 -7.77
C PRO A 287 14.21 -11.81 -9.13
N GLY A 288 15.54 -11.63 -9.10
CA GLY A 288 16.40 -11.72 -10.27
C GLY A 288 16.26 -10.56 -11.28
N GLN A 289 15.58 -9.47 -10.93
CA GLN A 289 15.41 -8.30 -11.80
C GLN A 289 15.85 -7.02 -11.09
N PRO A 290 17.18 -6.76 -11.00
CA PRO A 290 17.69 -5.57 -10.35
C PRO A 290 17.31 -4.31 -11.15
N GLY A 291 17.24 -3.18 -10.46
CA GLY A 291 16.90 -1.90 -11.07
C GLY A 291 15.39 -1.64 -11.22
N MET A 292 14.55 -2.54 -10.69
CA MET A 292 13.09 -2.45 -10.81
C MET A 292 12.44 -1.76 -9.61
N GLN A 293 13.19 -1.52 -8.54
CA GLN A 293 12.66 -0.91 -7.34
C GLN A 293 13.46 0.32 -6.92
N LEU A 294 12.77 1.41 -6.59
CA LEU A 294 13.35 2.59 -5.97
C LEU A 294 12.96 2.62 -4.49
N ARG A 295 13.94 2.67 -3.59
CA ARG A 295 13.74 2.82 -2.16
C ARG A 295 14.20 4.20 -1.73
N LEU A 296 13.29 4.99 -1.16
CA LEU A 296 13.56 6.28 -0.55
C LEU A 296 13.47 6.11 0.96
N VAL A 297 14.58 6.27 1.66
CA VAL A 297 14.62 6.21 3.13
C VAL A 297 14.39 7.62 3.66
N VAL A 298 13.36 7.79 4.48
CA VAL A 298 12.98 9.08 5.06
C VAL A 298 13.24 9.11 6.56
N GLY A 299 13.67 10.27 7.04
CA GLY A 299 13.83 10.52 8.47
C GLY A 299 12.52 10.90 9.15
N ARG A 300 12.56 11.15 10.46
CA ARG A 300 11.37 11.53 11.25
C ARG A 300 10.65 12.77 10.72
N ASP A 301 11.38 13.68 10.08
CA ASP A 301 10.89 14.89 9.40
C ASP A 301 10.21 14.59 8.04
N ARG A 302 10.13 13.32 7.63
CA ARG A 302 9.63 12.82 6.34
C ARG A 302 10.45 13.26 5.14
N ARG A 303 11.64 13.83 5.35
CA ARG A 303 12.56 14.19 4.26
C ARG A 303 13.41 13.00 3.86
N VAL A 304 13.70 12.91 2.57
CA VAL A 304 14.60 11.90 2.01
C VAL A 304 15.99 12.08 2.62
N LYS A 305 16.51 11.00 3.19
CA LYS A 305 17.88 10.91 3.73
C LYS A 305 18.78 10.12 2.80
N TRP A 306 18.22 9.11 2.15
CA TRP A 306 18.94 8.22 1.26
C TRP A 306 18.02 7.67 0.17
N VAL A 307 18.58 7.42 -1.01
CA VAL A 307 17.89 6.84 -2.15
C VAL A 307 18.71 5.69 -2.72
N GLU A 308 18.05 4.58 -2.99
CA GLU A 308 18.67 3.37 -3.53
C GLU A 308 17.80 2.79 -4.64
N VAL A 309 18.43 2.36 -5.73
CA VAL A 309 17.76 1.53 -6.74
C VAL A 309 18.18 0.08 -6.51
N ILE A 310 17.19 -0.79 -6.29
CA ILE A 310 17.31 -2.22 -6.01
C ILE A 310 16.90 -3.01 -7.24
#